data_AF-D9Y0N5-F1
#
_entry.id   AF-D9Y0N5-F1
#
_cell.length_a   1.000
_cell.length_b   1.000
_cell.length_c   1.000
_cell.angle_alpha   90.00
_cell.angle_beta   90.00
_cell.angle_gamma   90.00
#
_symmetry.space_group_name_H-M   'P 1'
#
loop_
_entity.id
_entity.type
_entity.pdbx_description
1 polymer ?
#
loop_
_entity_poly.entity_id
_entity_poly.type
_entity_poly.pdbx_seq_one_letter_code
_entity_poly.pdbx_strand_id
1 'polypeptide(L)'
;MVLRGHLEPLAAALRSRHRLAPGLLRGNAASALVGATRELDRWGRRHGRTDVALRARRLASGLLGEPLLAGAGTLTGTAFRRRSCCLYYRVPGGGVCGDCCFARPPRSSPHAPSG
;
A
#
# COMPACT_ATOMS: atom_id res chain seq x y z
N MET A 1 -14.24 -7.74 -7.32
CA MET A 1 -13.65 -7.81 -8.68
C MET A 1 -12.13 -7.63 -8.66
N VAL A 2 -11.57 -6.48 -8.26
CA VAL A 2 -10.09 -6.29 -8.27
C VAL A 2 -9.33 -7.09 -7.19
N LEU A 3 -9.86 -7.15 -5.97
CA LEU A 3 -9.18 -7.83 -4.85
C LEU A 3 -9.07 -9.34 -5.12
N ARG A 4 -10.21 -9.99 -5.32
CA ARG A 4 -10.28 -11.44 -5.55
C ARG A 4 -9.83 -11.88 -6.93
N GLY A 5 -10.10 -11.06 -7.96
CA GLY A 5 -9.78 -11.42 -9.34
C GLY A 5 -8.33 -11.15 -9.75
N HIS A 6 -7.63 -10.24 -9.06
CA HIS A 6 -6.26 -9.86 -9.45
C HIS A 6 -5.28 -9.90 -8.28
N LEU A 7 -5.59 -9.27 -7.15
CA LEU A 7 -4.61 -9.13 -6.06
C LEU A 7 -4.35 -10.45 -5.32
N GLU A 8 -5.39 -11.24 -5.03
CA GLU A 8 -5.21 -12.55 -4.39
C GLU A 8 -4.43 -13.53 -5.28
N PRO A 9 -4.76 -13.72 -6.58
CA PRO A 9 -3.97 -14.56 -7.47
C PRO A 9 -2.51 -14.10 -7.61
N LEU A 10 -2.29 -12.78 -7.77
CA LEU A 10 -0.94 -12.24 -7.84
C LEU A 10 -0.17 -12.49 -6.55
N ALA A 11 -0.80 -12.31 -5.39
CA ALA A 11 -0.16 -12.55 -4.11
C ALA A 11 0.19 -14.03 -3.92
N ALA A 12 -0.69 -14.94 -4.34
CA ALA A 12 -0.42 -16.38 -4.32
C ALA A 12 0.77 -16.74 -5.23
N ALA A 13 0.77 -16.24 -6.47
CA ALA A 13 1.86 -16.47 -7.42
C ALA A 13 3.20 -15.96 -6.91
N LEU A 14 3.26 -14.73 -6.39
CA LEU A 14 4.49 -14.17 -5.82
C LEU A 14 5.00 -14.96 -4.62
N ARG A 15 4.10 -15.38 -3.72
CA ARG A 15 4.48 -16.16 -2.53
C ARG A 15 4.90 -17.58 -2.84
N SER A 16 4.47 -18.16 -3.97
CA SER A 16 4.94 -19.47 -4.41
C SER A 16 6.41 -19.48 -4.85
N ARG A 17 6.94 -18.32 -5.26
CA ARG A 17 8.30 -18.17 -5.80
C ARG A 17 9.25 -17.43 -4.86
N HIS A 18 8.71 -16.61 -3.97
CA HIS A 18 9.50 -15.73 -3.12
C HIS A 18 9.00 -15.76 -1.67
N ARG A 19 9.94 -15.64 -0.72
CA ARG A 19 9.63 -15.55 0.72
C ARG A 19 9.12 -14.15 1.06
N LEU A 20 7.85 -13.89 0.75
CA LEU A 20 7.18 -12.63 1.02
C LEU A 20 6.16 -12.78 2.14
N ALA A 21 6.25 -11.88 3.13
CA ALA A 21 5.25 -11.80 4.19
C ALA A 21 3.87 -11.41 3.60
N PRO A 22 2.77 -12.10 3.96
CA PRO A 22 1.43 -11.74 3.47
C PRO A 22 1.04 -10.29 3.76
N GLY A 23 1.47 -9.76 4.91
CA GLY A 23 1.22 -8.37 5.29
C GLY A 23 1.97 -7.35 4.42
N LEU A 24 3.11 -7.72 3.83
CA LEU A 24 3.85 -6.85 2.91
C LEU A 24 3.03 -6.60 1.64
N LEU A 25 2.51 -7.67 1.03
CA LEU A 25 1.74 -7.57 -0.21
C LEU A 25 0.43 -6.80 -0.02
N ARG A 26 -0.30 -7.08 1.07
CA ARG A 26 -1.51 -6.33 1.45
C ARG A 26 -1.21 -4.85 1.70
N GLY A 27 -0.13 -4.55 2.42
CA GLY A 27 0.31 -3.18 2.67
C GLY A 27 0.67 -2.45 1.38
N ASN A 28 1.41 -3.09 0.48
CA ASN A 28 1.78 -2.52 -0.82
C ASN A 28 0.54 -2.24 -1.68
N ALA A 29 -0.42 -3.18 -1.73
CA ALA A 29 -1.68 -2.97 -2.43
C ALA A 29 -2.48 -1.79 -1.88
N ALA A 30 -2.62 -1.69 -0.55
CA ALA A 30 -3.32 -0.57 0.09
C ALA A 30 -2.62 0.78 -0.16
N SER A 31 -1.29 0.82 -0.09
CA SER A 31 -0.49 2.02 -0.39
C SER A 31 -0.62 2.44 -1.85
N ALA A 32 -0.58 1.50 -2.79
CA ALA A 32 -0.80 1.78 -4.21
C ALA A 32 -2.21 2.33 -4.49
N LEU A 33 -3.25 1.75 -3.86
CA LEU A 33 -4.62 2.23 -3.95
C LEU A 33 -4.77 3.67 -3.45
N VAL A 34 -4.21 3.98 -2.28
CA VAL A 34 -4.24 5.35 -1.76
C VAL A 34 -3.43 6.30 -2.65
N GLY A 35 -2.25 5.87 -3.13
CA GLY A 35 -1.45 6.62 -4.09
C GLY A 35 -2.23 7.00 -5.35
N ALA A 36 -2.87 6.03 -6.00
CA ALA A 36 -3.70 6.25 -7.18
C ALA A 36 -4.87 7.20 -6.89
N THR A 37 -5.49 7.07 -5.70
CA THR A 37 -6.58 7.96 -5.27
C THR A 37 -6.12 9.40 -5.11
N ARG A 38 -4.91 9.63 -4.60
CA ARG A 38 -4.32 10.98 -4.49
C ARG A 38 -4.09 11.59 -5.87
N GLU A 39 -3.64 10.81 -6.85
CA GLU A 39 -3.48 11.31 -8.22
C GLU A 39 -4.82 11.67 -8.86
N LEU A 40 -5.85 10.82 -8.69
CA LEU A 40 -7.19 11.10 -9.20
C LEU A 40 -7.82 12.32 -8.51
N ASP A 41 -7.63 12.51 -7.20
CA ASP A 41 -8.10 13.68 -6.47
C ASP A 41 -7.40 14.96 -6.98
N ARG A 42 -6.06 14.94 -7.10
CA ARG A 42 -5.28 16.05 -7.66
C ARG A 42 -5.72 16.40 -9.07
N TRP A 43 -5.84 15.41 -9.94
CA TRP A 43 -6.26 15.60 -11.32
C TRP A 43 -7.69 16.15 -11.38
N GLY A 44 -8.61 15.58 -10.61
CA GLY A 44 -10.01 16.01 -10.58
C GLY A 44 -10.15 17.48 -10.18
N ARG A 45 -9.45 17.90 -9.12
CA ARG A 45 -9.46 19.31 -8.68
C ARG A 45 -8.91 20.26 -9.74
N ARG A 46 -7.80 19.91 -10.39
CA ARG A 46 -7.17 20.74 -11.43
C ARG A 46 -8.07 20.97 -12.64
N HIS A 47 -8.98 20.05 -12.94
CA HIS A 47 -9.85 20.11 -14.11
C HIS A 47 -11.32 20.42 -13.77
N GLY A 48 -11.61 20.87 -12.54
CA GLY A 48 -12.99 21.13 -12.09
C GLY A 48 -13.86 19.88 -11.98
N ARG A 49 -13.27 18.68 -12.01
CA ARG A 49 -13.91 17.35 -11.93
C ARG A 49 -13.94 16.84 -10.49
N THR A 50 -14.57 17.60 -9.61
CA THR A 50 -14.69 17.26 -8.18
C THR A 50 -15.52 15.98 -7.96
N ASP A 51 -16.40 15.64 -8.90
CA ASP A 51 -17.14 14.38 -8.97
C ASP A 51 -16.21 13.15 -9.02
N VAL A 52 -15.16 13.22 -9.85
CA VAL A 52 -14.15 12.16 -10.00
C VAL A 52 -13.35 12.00 -8.72
N ALA A 53 -12.93 13.12 -8.11
CA ALA A 53 -12.21 13.12 -6.84
C ALA A 53 -13.04 12.46 -5.72
N LEU A 54 -14.33 12.81 -5.62
CA LEU A 54 -15.24 12.20 -4.65
C LEU A 54 -15.46 10.71 -4.90
N ARG A 55 -15.66 10.30 -6.16
CA ARG A 55 -15.85 8.90 -6.53
C ARG A 55 -14.61 8.06 -6.24
N ALA A 56 -13.42 8.55 -6.57
CA ALA A 56 -12.15 7.88 -6.30
C ALA A 56 -11.96 7.66 -4.79
N ARG A 57 -12.22 8.68 -3.97
CA ARG A 57 -12.16 8.57 -2.50
C ARG A 57 -13.14 7.53 -1.97
N ARG A 58 -14.39 7.55 -2.42
CA ARG A 58 -15.42 6.56 -2.01
C ARG A 58 -15.01 5.13 -2.37
N LEU A 59 -14.54 4.90 -3.59
CA LEU A 59 -14.06 3.59 -4.04
C LEU A 59 -12.87 3.12 -3.22
N ALA A 60 -11.90 3.99 -2.95
CA ALA A 60 -10.74 3.66 -2.14
C ALA A 60 -11.12 3.31 -0.70
N SER A 61 -11.99 4.10 -0.07
CA SER A 61 -12.51 3.79 1.27
C SER A 61 -13.25 2.45 1.31
N GLY A 62 -14.08 2.15 0.30
CA GLY A 62 -14.76 0.86 0.20
C GLY A 62 -13.77 -0.31 0.08
N LEU A 63 -12.79 -0.20 -0.81
CA LEU A 63 -11.76 -1.24 -1.00
C LEU A 63 -10.85 -1.41 0.23
N LEU A 64 -10.54 -0.33 0.95
CA LEU A 64 -9.76 -0.41 2.20
C LEU A 64 -10.56 -1.06 3.34
N GLY A 65 -11.89 -1.01 3.29
CA GLY A 65 -12.78 -1.68 4.24
C GLY A 65 -12.96 -3.17 3.97
N GLU A 66 -12.58 -3.67 2.80
CA GLU A 66 -12.68 -5.09 2.46
C GLU A 66 -11.73 -5.94 3.33
N PRO A 67 -12.13 -7.17 3.74
CA PRO A 67 -11.36 -8.01 4.64
C PRO A 67 -9.90 -8.24 4.22
N LEU A 68 -9.62 -8.28 2.92
CA LEU A 68 -8.27 -8.47 2.39
C LEU A 68 -7.33 -7.29 2.71
N LEU A 69 -7.85 -6.05 2.71
CA LEU A 69 -7.08 -4.83 2.93
C LEU A 69 -7.33 -4.21 4.31
N ALA A 70 -8.34 -4.68 5.04
CA ALA A 70 -8.66 -4.24 6.38
C ALA A 70 -7.42 -4.32 7.29
N GLY A 71 -7.09 -3.19 7.92
CA GLY A 71 -5.93 -3.07 8.80
C GLY A 71 -4.57 -3.11 8.11
N ALA A 72 -4.48 -2.99 6.78
CA ALA A 72 -3.20 -2.88 6.06
C ALA A 72 -2.43 -1.58 6.38
N GLY A 73 -3.14 -0.56 6.86
CA GLY A 73 -2.59 0.71 7.31
C GLY A 73 -3.66 1.64 7.86
N THR A 74 -3.25 2.86 8.20
CA THR A 74 -4.12 3.91 8.72
C THR A 74 -4.17 5.05 7.71
N LEU A 75 -5.38 5.45 7.31
CA LEU A 75 -5.63 6.62 6.48
C LEU A 75 -6.03 7.80 7.38
N THR A 76 -5.26 8.89 7.33
CA THR A 76 -5.52 10.14 8.06
C THR A 76 -5.62 11.28 7.06
N GLY A 77 -6.83 11.75 6.78
CA GLY A 77 -7.07 12.68 5.67
C GLY A 77 -6.67 12.05 4.34
N THR A 78 -5.66 12.62 3.68
CA THR A 78 -5.05 12.05 2.45
C THR A 78 -3.76 11.28 2.73
N ALA A 79 -3.20 11.36 3.93
CA ALA A 79 -1.98 10.65 4.32
C ALA A 79 -2.29 9.19 4.70
N PHE A 80 -1.39 8.27 4.37
CA PHE A 80 -1.55 6.85 4.66
C PHE A 80 -0.25 6.30 5.23
N ARG A 81 -0.37 5.50 6.28
CA ARG A 81 0.77 4.83 6.90
C ARG A 81 0.50 3.35 6.96
N ARG A 82 1.34 2.55 6.29
CA ARG A 82 1.23 1.10 6.34
C ARG A 82 1.53 0.56 7.73
N ARG A 83 0.93 -0.60 8.04
CA ARG A 83 1.29 -1.43 9.19
C ARG A 83 2.39 -2.45 8.89
N SER A 84 2.85 -2.53 7.64
CA SER A 84 3.91 -3.43 7.19
C SER A 84 5.02 -2.68 6.45
N CYS A 85 6.23 -3.24 6.51
CA CYS A 85 7.37 -2.73 5.76
C CYS A 85 7.32 -3.22 4.31
N CYS A 86 7.39 -2.29 3.35
CA CYS A 86 7.42 -2.58 1.92
C CYS A 86 8.80 -3.04 1.41
N LEU A 87 9.84 -2.96 2.26
CA LEU A 87 11.24 -3.24 1.93
C LEU A 87 11.88 -2.33 0.87
N TYR A 88 11.23 -1.22 0.50
CA TYR A 88 11.79 -0.26 -0.47
C TYR A 88 13.20 0.25 -0.08
N TYR A 89 13.49 0.33 1.21
CA TYR A 89 14.82 0.71 1.72
C TYR A 89 15.95 -0.24 1.29
N ARG A 90 15.62 -1.46 0.83
CA ARG A 90 16.60 -2.43 0.32
C ARG A 90 16.96 -2.21 -1.15
N VAL A 91 16.21 -1.37 -1.87
CA VAL A 91 16.53 -0.99 -3.24
C VAL A 91 17.77 -0.08 -3.20
N PRO A 92 18.79 -0.28 -4.04
CA PRO A 92 19.95 0.62 -4.11
C PRO A 92 19.53 2.08 -4.31
N GLY A 93 20.06 2.99 -3.49
CA GLY A 93 19.65 4.41 -3.48
C GLY A 93 18.25 4.66 -2.87
N GLY A 94 17.58 3.62 -2.39
CA GLY A 94 16.26 3.69 -1.77
C GLY A 94 16.32 4.15 -0.31
N GLY A 95 15.36 4.99 0.08
CA GLY A 95 15.12 5.40 1.46
C GLY A 95 13.87 4.73 2.05
N VAL A 96 13.22 5.42 2.98
CA VAL A 96 11.84 5.09 3.36
C VAL A 96 10.89 5.63 2.29
N CYS A 97 9.87 4.88 1.89
CA CYS A 97 8.85 5.39 0.97
C CYS A 97 7.84 6.30 1.70
N GLY A 98 7.02 7.04 0.94
CA GLY A 98 6.05 7.99 1.50
C GLY A 98 5.03 7.41 2.51
N ASP A 99 4.62 6.15 2.36
CA ASP A 99 3.66 5.50 3.29
C ASP A 99 4.35 4.52 4.27
N CYS A 100 5.64 4.73 4.57
CA CYS A 100 6.43 3.78 5.35
C CYS A 100 5.94 3.60 6.81
N CYS A 101 6.02 2.38 7.31
CA CYS A 101 5.77 2.10 8.73
C CYS A 101 6.93 2.59 9.64
N PHE A 102 8.11 2.87 9.08
CA PHE A 102 9.25 3.40 9.81
C PHE A 102 9.55 4.83 9.40
N ALA A 103 9.92 5.68 10.36
CA ALA A 103 10.34 7.05 10.11
C ALA A 103 11.75 7.15 9.48
N ARG A 104 12.58 6.11 9.68
CA ARG A 104 13.93 5.98 9.13
C ARG A 104 14.16 4.52 8.71
N PRO A 105 15.09 4.22 7.79
CA PRO A 105 15.38 2.85 7.42
C PRO A 105 15.73 2.02 8.66
N PRO A 106 15.12 0.83 8.86
CA PRO A 106 15.50 -0.03 9.96
C PRO A 106 16.95 -0.48 9.76
N ARG A 107 17.76 -0.41 10.81
CA ARG A 107 19.12 -0.95 10.76
C ARG A 107 19.04 -2.47 10.65
N SER A 108 19.82 -3.07 9.75
CA SER A 108 20.02 -4.51 9.72
C SER A 108 20.57 -4.94 11.08
N SER A 109 19.86 -5.81 11.82
CA SER A 109 20.45 -6.44 13.00
C SER A 109 21.27 -7.64 12.52
N PRO A 110 22.59 -7.70 12.77
CA PRO A 110 23.41 -8.85 12.39
C PRO A 110 22.99 -10.15 13.10
N HIS A 111 22.19 -10.06 14.16
CA HIS A 111 21.86 -11.16 15.08
C HIS A 111 20.38 -11.58 15.02
N ALA A 112 19.60 -11.14 14.03
CA ALA A 112 18.22 -11.61 13.90
C ALA A 112 18.21 -13.05 13.36
N PRO A 113 17.60 -14.03 14.05
CA PRO A 113 17.49 -15.38 13.52
C PRO A 113 16.71 -15.36 12.21
N SER A 114 17.25 -16.05 11.21
CA SER A 114 16.57 -16.31 9.93
C SER A 114 15.41 -17.27 10.18
N GLY A 115 14.22 -16.73 10.44
CA GLY A 115 12.97 -17.49 10.42
C GLY A 115 12.54 -17.91 9.02
#